data_AF-A0A5B7J269-F1
#
_entry.id   AF-A0A5B7J269-F1
#
_cell.length_a   1.000
_cell.length_b   1.000
_cell.length_c   1.000
_cell.angle_alpha   90.00
_cell.angle_beta   90.00
_cell.angle_gamma   90.00
#
_symmetry.space_group_name_H-M   'P 1'
#
loop_
_entity.id
_entity.type
_entity.pdbx_description
1 polymer ?
#
loop_
_entity_poly.entity_id
_entity_poly.type
_entity_poly.pdbx_seq_one_letter_code
_entity_poly.pdbx_strand_id
1 'polypeptide(L)'
;MPPKWPTTSPAMLPSIAKKTRKSLTHKVKLDIIHRHERGEKTNSIAHHHGLTPSSVSTIFKSADSIKKAGETVSSLQAKRTTQTRDSAMNEMESLVEKWYISFVCSTMVCHLFTFHRLPVSVFPTPLSLPSLI
;
A
#
# COMPACT_ATOMS: atom_id res chain seq x y z
N MET A 1 35.37 57.13 -15.03
CA MET A 1 35.02 56.19 -13.92
C MET A 1 33.53 55.91 -13.97
N PRO A 2 33.06 54.66 -13.83
CA PRO A 2 31.62 54.38 -13.79
C PRO A 2 31.05 54.62 -12.38
N PRO A 3 29.79 55.06 -12.23
CA PRO A 3 29.20 55.36 -10.94
C PRO A 3 28.83 54.06 -10.19
N LYS A 4 29.06 54.08 -8.88
CA LYS A 4 28.76 52.96 -7.96
C LYS A 4 27.24 52.83 -7.80
N TRP A 5 26.73 51.62 -8.02
CA TRP A 5 25.31 51.30 -7.81
C TRP A 5 24.98 51.33 -6.31
N PRO A 6 23.83 51.87 -5.89
CA PRO A 6 23.43 51.85 -4.49
C PRO A 6 23.16 50.40 -4.05
N THR A 7 23.83 49.97 -2.98
CA THR A 7 23.56 48.70 -2.30
C THR A 7 22.17 48.76 -1.66
N THR A 8 21.15 48.46 -2.46
CA THR A 8 19.83 48.12 -1.93
C THR A 8 19.97 46.76 -1.29
N SER A 9 20.03 46.76 0.04
CA SER A 9 19.96 45.58 0.89
C SER A 9 18.89 44.62 0.34
N PRO A 10 19.22 43.35 0.06
CA PRO A 10 18.22 42.41 -0.41
C PRO A 10 17.20 42.21 0.70
N ALA A 11 16.04 42.84 0.51
CA ALA A 11 14.82 42.55 1.24
C ALA A 11 14.69 41.03 1.33
N MET A 12 14.61 40.52 2.56
CA MET A 12 14.51 39.09 2.84
C MET A 12 13.45 38.46 1.94
N LEU A 13 13.89 37.68 0.95
CA LEU A 13 13.00 36.80 0.22
C LEU A 13 12.42 35.81 1.23
N PRO A 14 11.10 35.53 1.20
CA PRO A 14 10.50 34.52 2.06
C PRO A 14 11.26 33.21 1.84
N SER A 15 11.82 32.64 2.91
CA SER A 15 12.56 31.39 2.82
C SER A 15 11.63 30.36 2.20
N ILE A 16 11.94 29.91 0.99
CA ILE A 16 11.22 28.80 0.34
C ILE A 16 11.24 27.67 1.36
N ALA A 17 10.07 27.36 1.94
CA ALA A 17 9.94 26.31 2.91
C ALA A 17 10.57 25.04 2.32
N LYS A 18 11.62 24.54 2.96
CA LYS A 18 12.38 23.37 2.47
C LYS A 18 11.39 22.22 2.36
N LYS A 19 10.99 21.90 1.13
CA LYS A 19 10.01 20.84 0.86
C LYS A 19 10.65 19.53 1.27
N THR A 20 10.13 18.91 2.32
CA THR A 20 10.66 17.66 2.87
C THR A 20 10.64 16.59 1.77
N ARG A 21 11.80 15.99 1.49
CA ARG A 21 11.95 15.02 0.40
C ARG A 21 11.17 13.76 0.76
N LYS A 22 10.07 13.49 0.05
CA LYS A 22 9.35 12.21 0.15
C LYS A 22 10.21 11.13 -0.52
N SER A 23 10.50 10.05 0.21
CA SER A 23 11.12 8.87 -0.38
C SER A 23 10.11 8.17 -1.29
N LEU A 24 10.53 7.83 -2.50
CA LEU A 24 9.72 7.06 -3.44
C LEU A 24 9.90 5.57 -3.18
N THR A 25 8.78 4.83 -3.16
CA THR A 25 8.77 3.36 -3.06
C THR A 25 9.51 2.73 -4.23
N HIS A 26 10.23 1.62 -3.97
CA HIS A 26 11.04 0.91 -4.98
C HIS A 26 10.23 0.51 -6.22
N LYS A 27 8.98 0.04 -6.04
CA LYS A 27 8.04 -0.26 -7.13
C LYS A 27 7.80 0.92 -8.08
N VAL A 28 7.63 2.12 -7.54
CA VAL A 28 7.38 3.34 -8.35
C VAL A 28 8.63 3.69 -9.16
N LYS A 29 9.82 3.52 -8.59
CA LYS A 29 11.08 3.75 -9.32
C LYS A 29 11.26 2.77 -10.48
N LEU A 30 10.89 1.50 -10.30
CA LEU A 30 10.93 0.50 -11.37
C LEU A 30 9.93 0.81 -12.49
N ASP A 31 8.71 1.24 -12.15
CA ASP A 31 7.70 1.63 -13.15
C ASP A 31 8.19 2.81 -14.01
N ILE A 32 8.79 3.82 -13.37
CA ILE A 32 9.40 4.97 -14.06
C ILE A 32 10.49 4.52 -15.04
N ILE A 33 11.37 3.60 -14.63
CA ILE A 33 12.45 3.08 -15.48
C ILE A 33 11.86 2.33 -16.68
N HIS A 34 10.90 1.43 -16.44
CA HIS A 34 10.29 0.63 -17.50
C HIS A 34 9.53 1.47 -18.54
N ARG A 35 8.78 2.49 -18.10
CA ARG A 35 8.11 3.45 -19.00
C ARG A 35 9.09 4.27 -19.82
N HIS A 36 10.19 4.69 -19.20
CA HIS A 36 11.24 5.43 -19.91
C HIS A 36 11.95 4.56 -20.96
N GLU A 37 12.22 3.29 -20.65
CA GLU A 37 12.78 2.31 -21.60
C GLU A 37 11.84 2.01 -22.77
N ARG A 38 10.52 2.08 -22.54
CA ARG A 38 9.49 1.98 -23.59
C ARG A 38 9.44 3.22 -24.50
N GLY A 39 10.19 4.28 -24.19
CA GLY A 39 10.21 5.52 -24.97
C GLY A 39 9.13 6.53 -24.60
N GLU A 40 8.47 6.38 -23.43
CA GLU A 40 7.54 7.41 -22.95
C GLU A 40 8.29 8.71 -22.63
N LYS A 41 7.70 9.86 -23.00
CA LYS A 41 8.28 11.17 -22.72
C LYS A 41 8.38 11.41 -21.21
N THR A 42 9.51 11.94 -20.75
CA THR A 42 9.78 12.23 -19.33
C THR A 42 8.70 13.10 -18.69
N ASN A 43 8.13 14.06 -19.42
CA ASN A 43 7.05 14.90 -18.92
C ASN A 43 5.76 14.12 -18.67
N SER A 44 5.43 13.16 -19.54
CA SER A 44 4.26 12.28 -19.37
C SER A 44 4.39 11.41 -18.12
N ILE A 45 5.58 10.83 -17.93
CA ILE A 45 5.89 10.01 -16.74
C ILE A 45 5.85 10.86 -15.47
N ALA A 46 6.39 12.08 -15.53
CA ALA A 46 6.38 13.03 -14.42
C ALA A 46 4.94 13.37 -14.00
N HIS A 47 4.07 13.69 -14.96
CA HIS A 47 2.65 13.96 -14.70
C HIS A 47 1.93 12.73 -14.10
N HIS A 48 2.17 11.54 -14.63
CA HIS A 48 1.53 10.31 -14.16
C HIS A 48 1.84 10.00 -12.67
N HIS A 49 3.06 10.27 -12.22
CA HIS A 49 3.48 10.02 -10.83
C HIS A 49 3.43 11.26 -9.93
N GLY A 50 2.95 12.41 -10.42
CA GLY A 50 2.95 13.66 -9.67
C GLY A 50 4.36 14.15 -9.31
N LEU A 51 5.35 13.83 -10.16
CA LEU A 51 6.76 14.17 -9.98
C LEU A 51 7.15 15.36 -10.85
N THR A 52 8.28 15.97 -10.53
CA THR A 52 8.94 16.93 -11.41
C THR A 52 9.79 16.20 -12.46
N PRO A 53 9.92 16.72 -13.69
CA PRO A 53 10.77 16.11 -14.72
C PRO A 53 12.23 15.90 -14.28
N SER A 54 12.76 16.79 -13.44
CA SER A 54 14.10 16.66 -12.84
C SER A 54 14.23 15.46 -11.90
N SER A 55 13.16 15.11 -11.19
CA SER A 55 13.11 13.91 -10.34
C SER A 55 13.15 12.64 -11.18
N VAL A 56 12.40 12.60 -12.29
CA VAL A 56 12.39 11.47 -13.23
C VAL A 56 13.78 11.26 -13.83
N SER A 57 14.45 12.33 -14.27
CA SER A 57 15.82 12.26 -14.79
C SER A 57 16.81 11.73 -13.74
N THR A 58 16.70 12.17 -12.48
CA THR A 58 17.57 11.69 -11.39
C THR A 58 17.35 10.21 -11.09
N ILE A 59 16.10 9.73 -11.16
CA ILE A 59 15.76 8.31 -11.00
C ILE A 59 16.35 7.50 -12.14
N PHE A 60 16.24 7.98 -13.39
CA PHE A 60 16.81 7.32 -14.55
C PHE A 60 18.35 7.21 -14.46
N LYS A 61 19.04 8.28 -14.02
CA LYS A 61 20.49 8.25 -13.78
C LYS A 61 20.93 7.23 -12.72
N SER A 62 20.02 6.81 -11.84
CA SER A 62 20.27 5.79 -10.82
C SER A 62 19.61 4.45 -11.13
N ALA A 63 19.22 4.21 -12.38
CA ALA A 63 18.47 3.01 -12.77
C ALA A 63 19.21 1.70 -12.43
N ASP A 64 20.52 1.63 -12.72
CA ASP A 64 21.30 0.41 -12.50
C ASP A 64 21.40 0.04 -11.02
N SER A 65 21.60 1.02 -10.13
CA SER A 65 21.64 0.76 -8.69
C SER A 65 20.26 0.38 -8.13
N ILE A 66 19.18 0.93 -8.69
CA ILE A 66 17.80 0.55 -8.33
C ILE A 66 17.48 -0.89 -8.76
N LYS A 67 17.91 -1.30 -9.97
CA LYS A 67 17.76 -2.68 -10.46
C LYS A 67 18.55 -3.66 -9.60
N LYS A 68 19.82 -3.36 -9.31
CA LYS A 68 20.69 -4.18 -8.46
C LYS A 68 20.19 -4.31 -7.03
N ALA A 69 19.64 -3.24 -6.46
CA ALA A 69 18.99 -3.30 -5.15
C ALA A 69 17.77 -4.24 -5.15
N GLY A 70 16.99 -4.27 -6.24
CA GLY A 70 15.87 -5.21 -6.42
C GLY A 70 16.32 -6.66 -6.49
N GLU A 71 17.37 -6.94 -7.26
CA GLU A 71 17.98 -8.28 -7.35
C GLU A 71 18.54 -8.74 -6.00
N THR A 72 19.15 -7.84 -5.23
CA THR A 72 19.68 -8.14 -3.88
C THR A 72 18.56 -8.43 -2.89
N VAL A 73 17.45 -7.69 -2.93
CA VAL A 73 16.28 -7.99 -2.07
C VAL A 73 15.64 -9.32 -2.47
N SER A 74 15.54 -9.60 -3.78
CA SER A 74 15.04 -10.88 -4.30
C SER A 74 15.94 -12.05 -3.90
N SER A 75 17.26 -11.90 -4.04
CA SER A 75 18.22 -12.94 -3.64
C SER A 75 18.26 -13.15 -2.13
N LEU A 76 18.11 -12.09 -1.33
CA LEU A 76 17.99 -12.21 0.13
C LEU A 76 16.66 -12.82 0.57
N GLN A 77 15.54 -12.52 -0.11
CA GLN A 77 14.26 -13.18 0.10
C GLN A 77 14.36 -14.67 -0.27
N ALA A 78 14.85 -14.98 -1.47
CA ALA A 78 15.09 -16.34 -1.95
C ALA A 78 16.02 -17.11 -0.99
N LYS A 79 17.12 -16.48 -0.58
CA LYS A 79 18.05 -17.03 0.40
C LYS A 79 17.40 -17.21 1.77
N ARG A 80 16.58 -16.28 2.26
CA ARG A 80 15.81 -16.44 3.51
C ARG A 80 14.79 -17.57 3.41
N THR A 81 14.13 -17.73 2.27
CA THR A 81 13.20 -18.86 2.05
C THR A 81 13.93 -20.20 1.96
N THR A 82 15.19 -20.23 1.50
CA THR A 82 16.02 -21.45 1.49
C THR A 82 16.72 -21.69 2.84
N GLN A 83 17.02 -20.64 3.62
CA GLN A 83 17.87 -20.71 4.82
C GLN A 83 17.08 -20.93 6.13
N THR A 84 15.78 -20.62 6.21
CA THR A 84 15.07 -20.70 7.50
C THR A 84 13.60 -21.04 7.35
N ARG A 85 13.32 -22.23 6.82
CA ARG A 85 12.14 -23.01 7.25
C ARG A 85 12.57 -24.45 7.38
N ASP A 86 12.92 -24.87 8.59
CA ASP A 86 12.98 -26.30 8.87
C ASP A 86 11.60 -26.90 8.62
N SER A 87 11.58 -28.10 8.02
CA SER A 87 10.34 -28.84 7.75
C SER A 87 9.41 -28.87 8.98
N ALA A 88 9.99 -28.96 10.18
CA ALA A 88 9.28 -28.88 11.46
C ALA A 88 8.42 -27.61 11.65
N MET A 89 8.88 -26.44 11.18
CA MET A 89 8.10 -25.20 11.28
C MET A 89 6.95 -25.17 10.27
N ASN A 90 7.13 -25.70 9.05
CA ASN A 90 6.06 -25.80 8.06
C ASN A 90 4.95 -26.77 8.52
N GLU A 91 5.35 -27.90 9.11
CA GLU A 91 4.40 -28.85 9.70
C GLU A 91 3.63 -28.22 10.87
N MET A 92 4.31 -27.46 11.72
CA MET A 92 3.67 -26.71 12.80
C MET A 92 2.69 -25.65 12.27
N GLU A 93 3.09 -24.85 11.27
CA GLU A 93 2.23 -23.85 10.63
C GLU A 93 1.00 -24.50 9.99
N SER A 94 1.17 -25.63 9.28
CA SER A 94 0.09 -26.42 8.68
C SER A 94 -0.89 -26.98 9.72
N LEU A 95 -0.40 -27.46 10.87
CA LEU A 95 -1.25 -27.92 11.97
C LEU A 95 -2.05 -26.77 12.59
N VAL A 96 -1.41 -25.61 12.78
CA VAL A 96 -2.07 -24.40 13.31
C VAL A 96 -3.12 -23.88 12.33
N GLU A 97 -2.84 -23.88 11.03
CA GLU A 97 -3.80 -23.49 9.99
C GLU A 97 -5.00 -24.44 9.95
N LYS A 98 -4.77 -25.76 9.96
CA LYS A 98 -5.85 -26.75 10.02
C LYS A 98 -6.70 -26.58 11.27
N TRP A 99 -6.07 -26.35 12.41
CA TRP A 99 -6.78 -26.11 13.67
C TRP A 99 -7.58 -24.82 13.63
N TYR A 100 -7.00 -23.72 13.13
CA TYR A 100 -7.67 -22.43 13.01
C TYR A 100 -8.86 -22.48 12.04
N ILE A 101 -8.69 -23.11 10.88
CA ILE A 101 -9.78 -23.30 9.91
C ILE A 101 -10.89 -24.17 10.50
N SER A 102 -10.54 -25.25 11.21
CA SER A 102 -11.52 -26.08 11.92
C SER A 102 -12.25 -25.30 13.02
N PHE A 103 -11.52 -24.52 13.81
CA PHE A 103 -12.06 -23.67 14.88
C PHE A 103 -13.00 -22.58 14.33
N VAL A 104 -12.62 -21.92 13.24
CA VAL A 104 -13.42 -20.89 12.58
C VAL A 104 -14.62 -21.50 11.86
N CYS A 105 -14.46 -22.62 11.14
CA CYS A 105 -15.59 -23.33 10.53
C CYS A 105 -16.57 -23.81 11.60
N SER A 106 -16.10 -24.34 12.73
CA SER A 106 -16.98 -24.77 13.82
C SER A 106 -17.74 -23.58 14.44
N THR A 107 -17.07 -22.45 14.66
CA THR A 107 -17.69 -21.26 15.27
C THR A 107 -18.59 -20.47 14.29
N MET A 108 -18.21 -20.32 13.03
CA MET A 108 -19.00 -19.58 12.03
C MET A 108 -20.13 -20.40 11.41
N VAL A 109 -20.00 -21.73 11.26
CA VAL A 109 -21.12 -22.60 10.80
C VAL A 109 -22.18 -22.72 11.91
N CYS A 110 -21.79 -22.71 13.19
CA CYS A 110 -22.75 -22.66 14.29
C CYS A 110 -23.47 -21.30 14.40
N HIS A 111 -22.79 -20.19 14.10
CA HIS A 111 -23.44 -18.87 14.13
C HIS A 111 -24.42 -18.65 12.97
N LEU A 112 -24.11 -19.10 11.75
CA LEU A 112 -25.07 -19.02 10.63
C LEU A 112 -26.27 -19.97 10.77
N PHE A 113 -26.16 -21.07 11.53
CA PHE A 113 -27.29 -21.99 11.74
C PHE A 113 -28.27 -21.51 12.84
N THR A 114 -27.82 -20.63 13.75
CA THR A 114 -28.66 -20.14 14.86
C THR A 114 -29.57 -18.97 14.45
N PHE A 115 -29.26 -18.25 13.36
CA PHE A 115 -30.09 -17.12 12.90
C PHE A 115 -31.29 -17.50 12.02
N HIS A 116 -31.33 -18.70 11.41
CA HIS A 116 -32.48 -19.15 10.60
C HIS A 116 -33.44 -20.10 11.37
N ARG A 117 -33.33 -20.17 12.69
CA ARG A 117 -34.23 -20.98 13.55
C ARG A 117 -34.75 -20.21 14.76
N LEU A 118 -34.96 -18.90 14.62
CA LEU A 118 -35.99 -18.24 15.44
C LEU A 118 -37.35 -18.62 14.82
N PRO A 119 -38.19 -19.41 15.51
CA PRO A 119 -39.54 -19.67 15.03
C PRO A 119 -40.30 -18.34 14.95
N VAL A 120 -41.04 -18.17 13.85
CA VAL A 120 -41.99 -17.09 13.58
C VAL A 120 -43.20 -17.15 14.56
N SER A 121 -43.02 -17.66 15.78
CA SER A 121 -44.07 -17.87 16.78
C SER A 121 -44.08 -16.83 17.91
N VAL A 122 -43.38 -15.71 17.76
CA VAL A 122 -43.43 -14.58 18.70
C VAL A 122 -43.88 -13.30 17.98
N PHE A 123 -44.91 -13.42 17.15
CA PHE A 123 -45.74 -12.26 16.79
C PHE A 123 -46.92 -12.24 17.77
N PRO A 124 -47.10 -11.18 18.58
CA PRO A 124 -48.30 -11.03 19.38
C PRO A 124 -49.49 -10.83 18.44
N THR A 125 -50.53 -11.61 18.65
CA THR A 125 -51.82 -11.49 17.98
C THR A 125 -52.36 -10.06 18.09
N PRO A 126 -52.80 -9.42 17.00
CA PRO A 126 -53.44 -8.11 17.07
C PRO A 126 -54.87 -8.25 17.63
N LEU A 127 -55.09 -7.60 18.78
CA LEU A 127 -56.30 -6.91 19.24
C LEU A 127 -57.62 -7.28 18.53
N SER A 128 -58.46 -8.07 19.22
CA SER A 128 -59.90 -8.05 18.96
C SER A 128 -60.54 -6.86 19.68
N LEU A 129 -61.04 -5.88 18.91
CA LEU A 129 -61.98 -4.88 19.40
C LEU A 129 -63.38 -5.52 19.53
N PRO A 130 -64.13 -5.29 20.63
CA PRO A 130 -65.50 -5.76 20.74
C PRO A 130 -66.43 -4.91 19.88
N SER A 131 -67.18 -5.58 19.01
CA SER A 131 -68.26 -5.01 18.22
C SER A 131 -69.42 -4.59 19.13
N LEU A 132 -69.84 -3.34 18.96
CA LEU A 132 -71.03 -2.73 19.53
C LEU A 132 -72.29 -3.33 18.90
N ILE A 133 -73.18 -3.93 19.70
CA ILE A 133 -74.66 -4.00 19.59
C ILE A 133 -75.19 -4.27 21.01
#